data_AF-A0A6V7L2M6-F1
#
_entry.id   AF-A0A6V7L2M6-F1
#
_cell.length_a   1.000
_cell.length_b   1.000
_cell.length_c   1.000
_cell.angle_alpha   90.00
_cell.angle_beta   90.00
_cell.angle_gamma   90.00
#
_symmetry.space_group_name_H-M   'P 1'
#
loop_
_entity.id
_entity.type
_entity.pdbx_description
1 polymer ?
#
loop_
_entity_poly.entity_id
_entity_poly.type
_entity_poly.pdbx_seq_one_letter_code
_entity_poly.pdbx_strand_id
1 'polypeptide(L)' 'YAGLVTLTSTPLNCGPALRSLLQRPLSEKLCLLLPVGYPASDATIPKLHRKSISDILIEYH' A
#
# COMPACT_ATOMS: atom_id res chain seq x y z
N TYR A 1 18.91 -3.07 -4.21
CA TYR A 1 17.58 -3.44 -3.71
C TYR A 1 17.65 -3.42 -2.19
N ALA A 2 16.71 -2.78 -1.49
CA ALA A 2 16.79 -2.63 -0.03
C ALA A 2 16.32 -3.87 0.76
N GLY A 3 15.61 -4.80 0.12
CA GLY A 3 15.19 -6.07 0.74
C GLY A 3 14.04 -5.97 1.75
N LEU A 4 13.33 -4.84 1.81
CA LEU A 4 12.19 -4.60 2.70
C LEU A 4 10.86 -4.89 2.00
N VAL A 5 9.84 -5.21 2.79
CA VAL A 5 8.45 -5.43 2.35
C VAL A 5 7.50 -4.41 2.98
N THR A 6 6.28 -4.30 2.43
CA THR A 6 5.24 -3.40 2.93
C THR A 6 3.82 -3.88 2.59
N LEU A 7 2.82 -3.23 3.18
CA LEU A 7 1.40 -3.35 2.84
C LEU A 7 0.87 -1.98 2.41
N THR A 8 0.42 -1.85 1.16
CA THR A 8 -0.30 -0.65 0.71
C THR A 8 -1.67 -0.62 1.37
N SER A 9 -1.86 0.23 2.38
CA SER A 9 -3.13 0.37 3.09
C SER A 9 -3.71 1.78 2.96
N THR A 10 -5.02 1.82 2.73
CA THR A 10 -5.86 3.04 2.76
C THR A 10 -6.81 2.92 3.96
N PRO A 11 -6.37 3.24 5.19
CA PRO A 11 -7.16 2.98 6.39
C PRO A 11 -8.39 3.91 6.43
N LEU A 12 -9.52 3.36 5.97
CA LEU A 12 -10.76 4.09 5.80
C LEU A 12 -11.22 4.67 7.15
N ASN A 13 -11.68 5.92 7.13
CA ASN A 13 -12.14 6.70 8.31
C ASN A 13 -11.06 7.06 9.34
N CYS A 14 -9.81 6.59 9.20
CA CYS A 14 -8.74 6.92 10.14
C CYS A 14 -8.04 8.26 9.85
N GLY A 15 -8.28 8.86 8.67
CA GLY A 15 -7.58 10.07 8.21
C GLY A 15 -7.58 11.23 9.22
N PRO A 16 -8.75 11.67 9.73
CA PRO A 16 -8.79 12.77 10.70
C PRO A 16 -8.09 12.46 12.03
N ALA A 17 -8.23 11.24 12.54
CA ALA A 17 -7.62 10.80 13.78
C ALA A 17 -6.09 10.73 13.66
N LEU A 18 -5.57 10.12 12.60
CA LEU A 18 -4.13 10.04 12.33
C LEU A 18 -3.51 11.41 12.06
N ARG A 19 -4.20 12.30 11.34
CA ARG A 19 -3.77 13.68 11.12
C ARG A 19 -3.60 14.41 12.45
N SER A 20 -4.57 14.28 13.36
CA SER A 20 -4.52 14.89 14.69
C SER A 20 -3.39 14.29 15.54
N LEU A 21 -3.30 12.96 15.61
CA LEU A 21 -2.29 12.24 16.37
C LEU A 21 -0.86 12.62 15.94
N LEU A 22 -0.62 12.72 14.64
CA LEU A 22 0.67 13.08 14.06
C LEU A 22 0.87 14.59 13.88
N GLN A 23 -0.06 15.40 14.41
CA GLN A 23 0.00 16.87 14.41
C GLN A 23 0.18 17.47 13.01
N ARG A 24 -0.47 16.88 12.00
CA ARG A 24 -0.43 17.36 10.62
C ARG A 24 -1.46 18.48 10.41
N PRO A 25 -1.15 19.51 9.60
CA PRO A 25 -2.03 20.65 9.37
C PRO A 25 -3.34 20.23 8.69
N LEU A 26 -4.37 21.08 8.78
CA LEU A 26 -5.69 20.82 8.18
C LEU A 26 -5.65 20.67 6.65
N SER A 27 -4.66 21.26 6.00
CA SER A 27 -4.43 21.16 4.56
C SER A 27 -3.95 19.77 4.12
N GLU A 28 -3.49 18.93 5.04
CA GLU A 28 -2.99 17.60 4.72
C GLU A 28 -4.03 16.50 4.96
N LYS A 29 -4.09 15.57 4.00
CA LYS A 29 -4.94 14.40 4.06
C LYS A 29 -4.07 13.15 3.92
N LEU A 30 -4.32 12.18 4.79
CA LEU A 30 -3.69 10.86 4.69
C LEU A 30 -4.06 10.21 3.36
N CYS A 31 -3.05 9.78 2.60
CA CYS A 31 -3.24 9.05 1.34
C CYS A 31 -3.00 7.55 1.53
N LEU A 32 -1.82 7.19 2.05
CA LEU A 32 -1.41 5.81 2.30
C LEU A 32 -0.77 5.68 3.67
N LEU A 33 -0.89 4.49 4.25
CA LEU A 33 -0.11 4.06 5.40
C LEU A 33 0.70 2.82 5.03
N LEU A 34 2.03 2.90 5.16
CA LEU A 34 2.97 1.86 4.73
C LEU A 34 3.77 1.36 5.94
N PRO A 35 3.44 0.19 6.51
CA PRO A 35 4.34 -0.48 7.44
C PRO A 35 5.52 -1.02 6.65
N VAL A 36 6.76 -0.69 7.04
CA VAL A 36 7.98 -1.08 6.32
C VAL A 36 8.88 -1.89 7.24
N GLY A 37 9.38 -3.02 6.76
CA GLY A 37 10.29 -3.87 7.52
C GLY A 37 10.65 -5.16 6.78
N TYR A 38 11.31 -6.08 7.49
CA TYR A 38 11.49 -7.45 7.03
C TYR A 38 10.22 -8.27 7.32
N PRO A 39 9.86 -9.25 6.49
CA PRO A 39 8.75 -10.14 6.79
C PRO A 39 9.08 -10.97 8.03
N ALA A 40 8.04 -11.32 8.79
CA ALA A 40 8.17 -12.38 9.79
C ALA A 40 8.63 -13.69 9.12
N SER A 41 9.32 -14.55 9.87
CA SER A 41 9.83 -15.83 9.35
C SER A 41 8.74 -16.77 8.83
N ASP A 42 7.51 -16.60 9.33
CA ASP A 42 6.31 -17.36 9.02
C ASP A 42 5.26 -16.53 8.24
N ALA A 43 5.64 -15.36 7.71
CA ALA A 43 4.73 -14.53 6.95
C ALA A 43 4.15 -15.30 5.75
N THR A 44 2.82 -15.28 5.62
CA THR A 44 2.11 -15.91 4.51
C THR A 44 1.55 -14.86 3.55
N ILE A 45 1.30 -15.26 2.31
CA ILE A 45 0.61 -14.45 1.31
C ILE A 45 -0.55 -15.24 0.70
N PRO A 46 -1.61 -14.57 0.24
CA PRO A 46 -2.65 -15.24 -0.55
C PRO A 46 -2.06 -15.68 -1.89
N LYS A 47 -2.54 -16.83 -2.40
CA LYS A 47 -2.15 -17.37 -3.71
C LYS A 47 -2.85 -16.63 -4.84
N LEU A 48 -2.47 -15.38 -5.06
CA LEU A 48 -2.97 -14.54 -6.15
C LEU A 48 -2.06 -14.63 -7.38
N HIS A 49 -2.64 -14.58 -8.57
CA HIS A 49 -1.91 -14.54 -9.84
C HIS A 49 -2.12 -13.17 -10.51
N ARG A 50 -1.05 -12.60 -11.08
CA ARG A 50 -1.17 -11.40 -11.93
C ARG A 50 -1.85 -11.77 -13.25
N LYS A 51 -2.55 -10.81 -13.83
CA LYS A 51 -3.08 -10.94 -15.19
C LYS A 51 -1.95 -11.15 -16.21
N SER A 52 -2.24 -11.84 -17.30
CA SER A 52 -1.30 -11.98 -18.41
C SER A 52 -1.15 -10.64 -19.16
N ILE A 53 -0.07 -10.48 -19.94
CA ILE A 53 0.16 -9.22 -20.68
C ILE A 53 -0.97 -8.93 -21.68
N SER A 54 -1.50 -9.97 -22.33
CA SER A 54 -2.61 -9.89 -23.28
C SER A 54 -3.92 -9.41 -22.65
N ASP A 55 -4.06 -9.49 -21.32
CA ASP A 55 -5.25 -9.02 -20.61
C ASP A 55 -5.20 -7.53 -20.26
N ILE A 56 -4.04 -6.88 -20.40
CA ILE A 56 -3.80 -5.51 -19.93
C ILE A 56 -3.15 -4.58 -20.95
N LEU A 57 -2.58 -5.11 -22.03
CA LEU A 57 -1.97 -4.33 -23.11
C LEU A 57 -2.85 -4.35 -24.36
N ILE A 58 -3.13 -3.17 -24.90
CA ILE A 58 -3.82 -2.98 -26.19
C ILE A 58 -2.87 -2.23 -27.11
N GLU A 59 -2.60 -2.80 -28.29
CA GLU A 59 -1.80 -2.17 -29.35
C GLU A 59 -2.72 -1.70 -30.47
N TYR A 60 -2.52 -0.47 -30.95
CA TYR A 60 -3.20 0.09 -32.11
C TYR A 60 -2.18 0.22 -33.24
N HIS A 61 -2.57 -0.22 -34.44
CA HIS A 61 -1.79 -0.11 -35.67
C HIS A 61 -2.32 1.01 -36.56
#